data_AF-A0AAQ6AHY9-F1
#
_entry.id   AF-A0AAQ6AHY9-F1
#
_cell.length_a   1.000
_cell.length_b   1.000
_cell.length_c   1.000
_cell.angle_alpha   90.00
_cell.angle_beta   90.00
_cell.angle_gamma   90.00
#
_symmetry.space_group_name_H-M   'P 1'
#
loop_
_entity.id
_entity.type
_entity.pdbx_description
1 polymer ?
#
loop_
_entity_poly.entity_id
_entity_poly.type
_entity_poly.pdbx_seq_one_letter_code
_entity_poly.pdbx_strand_id
1 'polypeptide(L)'
;NIKKLIRCYDRDFLNTPPVKTVRFGGSVAETLEKHKQGDSSDYELLKHQLADPEIKDAQIINWLQEFRSCVTHLTKDHEQLIYNILRLPWLGRSQAVVEEYMAFLGNLVSAQTVYLCACLKMVVSHFTPNLPRNFDRCHQALQLIIRYECYVHNLLRVTVYIPSIRRDVLEVIIGKLLKLDVNASRTDIEEAEEKALQNQKADNQTEEGLFDMDEDVSPHQDRTDLMVHPVAERLDTLMAVLMAYIKDVCHVNGSLHVEMTKELYKDLLSVFDKLILPTHASCHVQYTLFYLCSFRLALAEAFLDHLWKILQSPSQPAVIRQAAAGYLGSFLARAKFIPVLTVRACLDLLLSLIHRYIDSQDSSGRQVCCDISLHGPFYTACQAVFYTLIFRHRAVLEANMKKGLEYLQSLNLERVVMCQLNPLKVCLPSVTSMFAAITRKYQVVFCYTVIERNNRIALPVVRSSAGGDSVTTNTNPLDSFFPFDPYLLKRSGKLIEPLYQVWEELADAELLLTKTGQQSSREDEDDFLCGETPQTEGIVGMTPSSFDSNLCSPNSIGSPPTLKDPPNP
;
A
#
# COMPACT_ATOMS: atom_id res chain seq x y z
N ASN A 1 19.66 -10.07 -13.22
CA ASN A 1 20.80 -10.79 -12.56
C ASN A 1 20.58 -12.29 -12.32
N ILE A 2 19.40 -12.79 -11.92
CA ILE A 2 19.16 -14.23 -11.61
C ILE A 2 19.73 -15.23 -12.64
N LYS A 3 19.57 -14.99 -13.96
CA LYS A 3 20.13 -15.87 -15.02
C LYS A 3 21.68 -15.99 -15.04
N LYS A 4 22.42 -15.05 -14.44
CA LYS A 4 23.88 -15.20 -14.22
C LYS A 4 24.17 -16.05 -12.98
N LEU A 5 23.40 -15.89 -11.90
CA LEU A 5 23.60 -16.62 -10.65
C LEU A 5 23.37 -18.14 -10.82
N ILE A 6 22.34 -18.53 -11.60
CA ILE A 6 22.07 -19.93 -11.95
C ILE A 6 23.26 -20.53 -12.74
N ARG A 7 23.77 -19.81 -13.74
CA ARG A 7 24.90 -20.25 -14.58
C ARG A 7 26.23 -20.42 -13.83
N CYS A 8 26.36 -19.90 -12.62
CA CYS A 8 27.53 -20.17 -11.78
C CYS A 8 27.47 -21.54 -11.08
N TYR A 9 26.31 -22.19 -11.00
CA TYR A 9 26.17 -23.56 -10.49
C TYR A 9 26.31 -24.64 -11.58
N ASP A 10 26.18 -24.27 -12.86
CA ASP A 10 26.31 -25.21 -14.00
C ASP A 10 27.77 -25.62 -14.32
N ARG A 11 28.77 -24.99 -13.67
CA ARG A 11 30.20 -25.20 -13.93
C ARG A 11 30.94 -25.79 -12.71
N ASP A 12 30.73 -27.09 -12.46
CA ASP A 12 31.77 -27.99 -11.93
C ASP A 12 31.43 -29.48 -12.14
N PHE A 13 30.82 -29.81 -13.30
CA PHE A 13 30.56 -31.20 -13.71
C PHE A 13 31.79 -31.85 -14.35
N LEU A 14 32.69 -32.39 -13.50
CA LEU A 14 33.73 -33.32 -13.92
C LEU A 14 33.42 -34.76 -13.45
N ASN A 15 33.56 -35.70 -14.38
CA ASN A 15 33.12 -37.09 -14.22
C ASN A 15 33.81 -37.79 -13.05
N THR A 16 33.04 -38.18 -12.03
CA THR A 16 33.51 -39.08 -10.96
C THR A 16 33.06 -40.51 -11.28
N PRO A 17 33.98 -41.50 -11.39
CA PRO A 17 33.61 -42.88 -11.70
C PRO A 17 32.86 -43.55 -10.53
N PRO A 18 32.08 -44.63 -10.78
CA PRO A 18 31.28 -45.30 -9.77
C PRO A 18 32.15 -46.07 -8.76
N VAL A 19 32.57 -45.39 -7.68
CA VAL A 19 33.26 -46.01 -6.55
C VAL A 19 32.25 -46.83 -5.74
N LYS A 20 32.54 -48.13 -5.56
CA LYS A 20 31.72 -49.03 -4.73
C LYS A 20 31.65 -48.50 -3.30
N THR A 21 30.45 -48.14 -2.86
CA THR A 21 30.18 -47.66 -1.50
C THR A 21 30.08 -48.84 -0.53
N VAL A 22 30.78 -48.75 0.60
CA VAL A 22 30.84 -49.84 1.59
C VAL A 22 29.50 -49.92 2.33
N ARG A 23 28.85 -51.09 2.26
CA ARG A 23 27.59 -51.40 2.95
C ARG A 23 27.89 -51.87 4.38
N PHE A 24 27.14 -51.33 5.34
CA PHE A 24 26.96 -51.90 6.67
C PHE A 24 25.47 -52.15 6.89
N GLY A 25 25.08 -53.33 7.37
CA GLY A 25 23.68 -53.73 7.56
C GLY A 25 23.07 -54.57 6.42
N GLY A 26 21.90 -55.15 6.71
CA GLY A 26 21.07 -55.96 5.78
C GLY A 26 20.37 -55.12 4.72
N SER A 27 19.25 -55.58 4.16
CA SER A 27 18.37 -54.70 3.37
C SER A 27 17.66 -53.68 4.27
N VAL A 28 17.22 -52.56 3.72
CA VAL A 28 16.44 -51.58 4.51
C VAL A 28 15.16 -52.22 5.06
N ALA A 29 14.55 -53.14 4.32
CA ALA A 29 13.37 -53.89 4.77
C ALA A 29 13.67 -54.77 6.00
N GLU A 30 14.82 -55.45 6.05
CA GLU A 30 15.26 -56.22 7.23
C GLU A 30 15.50 -55.31 8.44
N THR A 31 16.17 -54.16 8.26
CA THR A 31 16.43 -53.20 9.34
C THR A 31 15.14 -52.63 9.94
N LEU A 32 14.14 -52.33 9.10
CA LEU A 32 12.82 -51.88 9.57
C LEU A 32 12.07 -52.99 10.33
N GLU A 33 12.24 -54.26 9.95
CA GLU A 33 11.57 -55.38 10.62
C GLU A 33 12.26 -55.75 11.95
N LYS A 34 13.60 -55.72 12.01
CA LYS A 34 14.37 -55.79 13.26
C LYS A 34 13.95 -54.71 14.26
N HIS A 35 13.75 -53.48 13.78
CA HIS A 35 13.33 -52.36 14.62
C HIS A 35 11.97 -52.62 15.30
N LYS A 36 10.99 -53.20 14.58
CA LYS A 36 9.71 -53.63 15.18
C LYS A 36 9.87 -54.75 16.22
N GLN A 37 10.89 -55.59 16.06
CA GLN A 37 11.22 -56.69 16.99
C GLN A 37 12.05 -56.22 18.19
N GLY A 38 12.42 -54.93 18.26
CA GLY A 38 13.12 -54.31 19.39
C GLY A 38 14.63 -54.13 19.20
N ASP A 39 15.20 -54.51 18.06
CA ASP A 39 16.61 -54.24 17.74
C ASP A 39 16.73 -52.94 16.93
N SER A 40 17.02 -51.83 17.62
CA SER A 40 17.22 -50.51 17.02
C SER A 40 18.67 -50.22 16.58
N SER A 41 19.60 -51.18 16.69
CA SER A 41 21.03 -50.91 16.46
C SER A 41 21.35 -50.53 15.01
N ASP A 42 20.97 -51.37 14.05
CA ASP A 42 21.08 -51.10 12.61
C ASP A 42 20.25 -49.87 12.19
N TYR A 43 19.15 -49.58 12.89
CA TYR A 43 18.21 -48.50 12.57
C TYR A 43 18.78 -47.11 12.95
N GLU A 44 19.41 -46.97 14.11
CA GLU A 44 20.11 -45.72 14.46
C GLU A 44 21.39 -45.52 13.62
N LEU A 45 22.08 -46.60 13.22
CA LEU A 45 23.19 -46.52 12.27
C LEU A 45 22.72 -46.00 10.90
N LEU A 46 21.59 -46.50 10.38
CA LEU A 46 20.96 -46.01 9.16
C LEU A 46 20.58 -44.52 9.27
N LYS A 47 19.99 -44.09 10.40
CA LYS A 47 19.68 -42.68 10.66
C LYS A 47 20.92 -41.79 10.69
N HIS A 48 22.04 -42.27 11.25
CA HIS A 48 23.31 -41.55 11.26
C HIS A 48 23.94 -41.45 9.86
N GLN A 49 23.89 -42.52 9.06
CA GLN A 49 24.43 -42.52 7.69
C GLN A 49 23.66 -41.59 6.74
N LEU A 50 22.35 -41.40 6.98
CA LEU A 50 21.52 -40.43 6.25
C LEU A 50 21.64 -38.98 6.76
N ALA A 51 22.28 -38.78 7.92
CA ALA A 51 22.56 -37.46 8.49
C ALA A 51 23.97 -36.93 8.14
N ASP A 52 24.75 -37.71 7.38
CA ASP A 52 26.11 -37.35 6.95
C ASP A 52 26.07 -36.16 5.96
N PRO A 53 26.68 -35.00 6.28
CA PRO A 53 26.70 -33.84 5.39
C PRO A 53 27.54 -34.04 4.13
N GLU A 54 28.51 -34.98 4.12
CA GLU A 54 29.39 -35.27 2.99
C GLU A 54 28.91 -36.47 2.15
N ILE A 55 27.67 -36.95 2.39
CA ILE A 55 27.07 -38.07 1.68
C ILE A 55 27.14 -37.89 0.15
N LYS A 56 27.67 -38.92 -0.53
CA LYS A 56 27.97 -38.90 -1.97
C LYS A 56 26.75 -39.31 -2.81
N ASP A 57 26.63 -38.77 -4.01
CA ASP A 57 25.51 -39.01 -4.93
C ASP A 57 25.17 -40.50 -5.11
N ALA A 58 26.19 -41.36 -5.24
CA ALA A 58 26.00 -42.82 -5.34
C ALA A 58 25.44 -43.46 -4.06
N GLN A 59 25.72 -42.92 -2.87
CA GLN A 59 25.08 -43.36 -1.62
C GLN A 59 23.63 -42.91 -1.56
N ILE A 60 23.35 -41.65 -1.95
CA ILE A 60 22.00 -41.10 -2.00
C ILE A 60 21.10 -41.95 -2.92
N ILE A 61 21.56 -42.23 -4.16
CA ILE A 61 20.83 -43.05 -5.13
C ILE A 61 20.53 -44.45 -4.58
N ASN A 62 21.55 -45.14 -4.04
CA ASN A 62 21.38 -46.49 -3.49
C ASN A 62 20.35 -46.51 -2.33
N TRP A 63 20.42 -45.54 -1.41
CA TRP A 63 19.46 -45.46 -0.30
C TRP A 63 18.04 -45.19 -0.79
N LEU A 64 17.86 -44.26 -1.72
CA LEU A 64 16.54 -43.96 -2.28
C LEU A 64 15.92 -45.16 -2.99
N GLN A 65 16.73 -45.95 -3.71
CA GLN A 65 16.27 -47.18 -4.37
C GLN A 65 15.84 -48.26 -3.36
N GLU A 66 16.62 -48.49 -2.29
CA GLU A 66 16.21 -49.36 -1.19
C GLU A 66 14.92 -48.86 -0.51
N PHE A 67 14.83 -47.57 -0.19
CA PHE A 67 13.63 -46.97 0.41
C PHE A 67 12.39 -47.01 -0.50
N ARG A 68 12.56 -46.93 -1.83
CA ARG A 68 11.48 -47.15 -2.80
C ARG A 68 11.00 -48.59 -2.82
N SER A 69 11.91 -49.56 -2.61
CA SER A 69 11.55 -50.99 -2.58
C SER A 69 10.69 -51.37 -1.37
N CYS A 70 10.92 -50.73 -0.23
CA CYS A 70 10.21 -50.98 1.03
C CYS A 70 9.23 -49.86 1.44
N VAL A 71 8.78 -49.02 0.50
CA VAL A 71 8.06 -47.77 0.79
C VAL A 71 6.72 -47.97 1.55
N THR A 72 6.13 -49.15 1.44
CA THR A 72 4.93 -49.59 2.17
C THR A 72 5.19 -49.91 3.65
N HIS A 73 6.44 -50.16 4.04
CA HIS A 73 6.83 -50.51 5.41
C HIS A 73 7.20 -49.29 6.27
N LEU A 74 7.40 -48.13 5.64
CA LEU A 74 7.84 -46.88 6.28
C LEU A 74 6.69 -46.17 7.02
N THR A 75 5.93 -46.90 7.85
CA THR A 75 4.76 -46.40 8.59
C THR A 75 5.10 -45.23 9.53
N LYS A 76 4.07 -44.59 10.11
CA LYS A 76 4.20 -43.45 11.05
C LYS A 76 5.30 -43.62 12.11
N ASP A 77 5.51 -44.84 12.57
CA ASP A 77 6.53 -45.25 13.55
C ASP A 77 7.97 -44.89 13.10
N HIS A 78 8.18 -44.71 11.79
CA HIS A 78 9.42 -44.36 11.13
C HIS A 78 9.49 -42.87 10.71
N GLU A 79 8.60 -42.00 11.23
CA GLU A 79 8.53 -40.57 10.89
C GLU A 79 9.88 -39.84 11.04
N GLN A 80 10.70 -40.18 12.05
CA GLN A 80 12.05 -39.60 12.20
C GLN A 80 12.97 -39.95 11.01
N LEU A 81 12.90 -41.18 10.51
CA LEU A 81 13.72 -41.64 9.38
C LEU A 81 13.28 -40.94 8.09
N ILE A 82 11.96 -40.81 7.88
CA ILE A 82 11.41 -40.00 6.77
C ILE A 82 11.88 -38.54 6.86
N TYR A 83 11.88 -37.91 8.05
CA TYR A 83 12.40 -36.54 8.18
C TYR A 83 13.90 -36.42 7.92
N ASN A 84 14.71 -37.46 8.14
CA ASN A 84 16.12 -37.45 7.74
C ASN A 84 16.26 -37.53 6.21
N ILE A 85 15.51 -38.42 5.54
CA ILE A 85 15.49 -38.51 4.06
C ILE A 85 14.98 -37.20 3.42
N LEU A 86 13.97 -36.56 4.02
CA LEU A 86 13.45 -35.25 3.61
C LEU A 86 14.41 -34.07 3.88
N ARG A 87 15.58 -34.31 4.51
CA ARG A 87 16.64 -33.31 4.74
C ARG A 87 17.88 -33.53 3.87
N LEU A 88 17.95 -34.62 3.10
CA LEU A 88 19.09 -34.90 2.23
C LEU A 88 19.30 -33.76 1.22
N PRO A 89 20.56 -33.35 0.93
CA PRO A 89 20.85 -32.29 -0.04
C PRO A 89 20.67 -32.82 -1.47
N TRP A 90 19.44 -32.79 -2.00
CA TRP A 90 19.11 -33.28 -3.35
C TRP A 90 19.21 -32.19 -4.44
N LEU A 91 18.82 -30.95 -4.12
CA LEU A 91 18.94 -29.81 -5.04
C LEU A 91 20.41 -29.39 -5.19
N GLY A 92 20.87 -29.25 -6.44
CA GLY A 92 22.26 -28.91 -6.76
C GLY A 92 23.22 -30.11 -6.79
N ARG A 93 22.73 -31.34 -6.66
CA ARG A 93 23.48 -32.58 -6.96
C ARG A 93 23.27 -33.00 -8.42
N SER A 94 23.85 -34.14 -8.81
CA SER A 94 23.70 -34.67 -10.17
C SER A 94 22.24 -34.95 -10.54
N GLN A 95 21.92 -34.87 -11.84
CA GLN A 95 20.58 -35.11 -12.38
C GLN A 95 19.98 -36.46 -11.92
N ALA A 96 20.81 -37.51 -11.83
CA ALA A 96 20.38 -38.83 -11.37
C ALA A 96 19.92 -38.83 -9.90
N VAL A 97 20.54 -38.05 -9.01
CA VAL A 97 20.07 -37.86 -7.62
C VAL A 97 18.71 -37.17 -7.62
N VAL A 98 18.53 -36.13 -8.44
CA VAL A 98 17.27 -35.38 -8.51
C VAL A 98 16.11 -36.25 -9.02
N GLU A 99 16.34 -37.03 -10.08
CA GLU A 99 15.33 -37.94 -10.66
C GLU A 99 14.95 -39.07 -9.69
N GLU A 100 15.93 -39.71 -9.06
CA GLU A 100 15.70 -40.78 -8.07
C GLU A 100 14.99 -40.24 -6.81
N TYR A 101 15.33 -39.03 -6.36
CA TYR A 101 14.68 -38.38 -5.22
C TYR A 101 13.22 -38.02 -5.53
N MET A 102 12.95 -37.46 -6.72
CA MET A 102 11.58 -37.19 -7.18
C MET A 102 10.75 -38.48 -7.31
N ALA A 103 11.36 -39.57 -7.78
CA ALA A 103 10.71 -40.89 -7.85
C ALA A 103 10.45 -41.49 -6.46
N PHE A 104 11.35 -41.28 -5.49
CA PHE A 104 11.09 -41.64 -4.08
C PHE A 104 9.93 -40.84 -3.48
N LEU A 105 9.91 -39.51 -3.64
CA LEU A 105 8.80 -38.68 -3.14
C LEU A 105 7.46 -39.11 -3.73
N GLY A 106 7.41 -39.36 -5.04
CA GLY A 106 6.21 -39.85 -5.74
C GLY A 106 5.73 -41.19 -5.18
N ASN A 107 6.64 -42.16 -5.00
CA ASN A 107 6.32 -43.45 -4.37
C ASN A 107 5.82 -43.25 -2.92
N LEU A 108 6.49 -42.41 -2.12
CA LEU A 108 6.17 -42.20 -0.71
C LEU A 108 4.77 -41.60 -0.51
N VAL A 109 4.43 -40.52 -1.20
CA VAL A 109 3.11 -39.89 -1.04
C VAL A 109 1.97 -40.72 -1.63
N SER A 110 2.27 -41.57 -2.62
CA SER A 110 1.29 -42.49 -3.24
C SER A 110 0.99 -43.69 -2.36
N ALA A 111 2.01 -44.29 -1.74
CA ALA A 111 1.84 -45.40 -0.79
C ALA A 111 1.34 -44.91 0.58
N GLN A 112 1.76 -43.71 1.01
CA GLN A 112 1.51 -43.18 2.34
C GLN A 112 1.23 -41.67 2.32
N THR A 113 -0.01 -41.34 2.00
CA THR A 113 -0.54 -39.96 1.91
C THR A 113 -0.34 -39.10 3.16
N VAL A 114 -0.12 -39.73 4.33
CA VAL A 114 0.26 -39.05 5.60
C VAL A 114 1.46 -38.12 5.41
N TYR A 115 2.45 -38.52 4.62
CA TYR A 115 3.67 -37.75 4.41
C TYR A 115 3.55 -36.64 3.35
N LEU A 116 2.42 -36.53 2.65
CA LEU A 116 2.19 -35.48 1.63
C LEU A 116 2.43 -34.08 2.20
N CYS A 117 1.89 -33.79 3.39
CA CYS A 117 2.07 -32.52 4.08
C CYS A 117 3.53 -32.25 4.51
N ALA A 118 4.32 -33.30 4.77
CA ALA A 118 5.75 -33.16 5.07
C ALA A 118 6.57 -32.88 3.80
N CYS A 119 6.30 -33.63 2.73
CA CYS A 119 6.94 -33.46 1.42
C CYS A 119 6.67 -32.06 0.84
N LEU A 120 5.42 -31.59 0.89
CA LEU A 120 5.05 -30.25 0.42
C LEU A 120 5.72 -29.14 1.24
N LYS A 121 5.83 -29.28 2.57
CA LYS A 121 6.57 -28.32 3.41
C LYS A 121 8.06 -28.27 3.06
N MET A 122 8.67 -29.43 2.78
CA MET A 122 10.07 -29.52 2.32
C MET A 122 10.24 -28.80 0.97
N VAL A 123 9.43 -29.12 -0.03
CA VAL A 123 9.51 -28.50 -1.38
C VAL A 123 9.31 -26.98 -1.31
N VAL A 124 8.32 -26.51 -0.53
CA VAL A 124 8.09 -25.05 -0.36
C VAL A 124 9.21 -24.36 0.42
N SER A 125 9.93 -25.05 1.32
CA SER A 125 11.11 -24.47 1.99
C SER A 125 12.25 -24.16 1.02
N HIS A 126 12.37 -24.93 -0.07
CA HIS A 126 13.35 -24.68 -1.13
C HIS A 126 12.96 -23.56 -2.12
N PHE A 127 11.79 -22.91 -1.95
CA PHE A 127 11.47 -21.70 -2.72
C PHE A 127 12.37 -20.51 -2.35
N THR A 128 13.04 -20.58 -1.20
CA THR A 128 14.09 -19.65 -0.78
C THR A 128 15.50 -20.19 -1.08
N PRO A 129 16.42 -19.41 -1.66
CA PRO A 129 17.80 -19.85 -1.89
C PRO A 129 18.58 -19.98 -0.56
N ASN A 130 19.43 -21.01 -0.47
CA ASN A 130 20.35 -21.23 0.64
C ASN A 130 21.55 -20.27 0.55
N LEU A 131 21.35 -19.01 0.96
CA LEU A 131 22.39 -17.98 0.99
C LEU A 131 23.35 -18.18 2.20
N PRO A 132 24.68 -18.07 2.02
CA PRO A 132 25.64 -18.18 3.13
C PRO A 132 25.45 -17.10 4.21
N ARG A 133 25.47 -17.49 5.48
CA ARG A 133 25.20 -16.61 6.63
C ARG A 133 26.35 -15.66 7.02
N ASN A 134 27.55 -15.84 6.46
CA ASN A 134 28.80 -15.25 6.95
C ASN A 134 29.09 -13.85 6.37
N PHE A 135 28.14 -12.92 6.43
CA PHE A 135 28.33 -11.53 5.95
C PHE A 135 27.61 -10.48 6.82
N ASP A 136 28.09 -9.24 6.71
CA ASP A 136 27.65 -8.07 7.50
C ASP A 136 26.16 -7.73 7.43
N ARG A 137 25.71 -6.91 8.39
CA ARG A 137 24.30 -6.47 8.54
C ARG A 137 23.70 -5.89 7.24
N CYS A 138 24.47 -5.15 6.45
CA CYS A 138 24.02 -4.60 5.17
C CYS A 138 23.75 -5.70 4.13
N HIS A 139 24.59 -6.74 4.08
CA HIS A 139 24.33 -7.92 3.24
C HIS A 139 23.15 -8.74 3.75
N GLN A 140 22.93 -8.84 5.05
CA GLN A 140 21.78 -9.57 5.62
C GLN A 140 20.44 -8.96 5.21
N ALA A 141 20.35 -7.62 5.08
CA ALA A 141 19.15 -6.95 4.55
C ALA A 141 18.90 -7.30 3.07
N LEU A 142 19.94 -7.25 2.23
CA LEU A 142 19.87 -7.60 0.81
C LEU A 142 19.54 -9.10 0.60
N GLN A 143 20.18 -9.99 1.37
CA GLN A 143 19.84 -11.43 1.38
C GLN A 143 18.37 -11.66 1.74
N LEU A 144 17.82 -10.89 2.70
CA LEU A 144 16.42 -10.99 3.09
C LEU A 144 15.46 -10.51 2.00
N ILE A 145 15.80 -9.44 1.27
CA ILE A 145 15.05 -8.96 0.09
C ILE A 145 15.02 -10.04 -0.99
N ILE A 146 16.19 -10.52 -1.43
CA ILE A 146 16.32 -11.59 -2.44
C ILE A 146 15.55 -12.85 -2.03
N ARG A 147 15.58 -13.19 -0.73
CA ARG A 147 14.86 -14.35 -0.21
C ARG A 147 13.34 -14.21 -0.34
N TYR A 148 12.78 -13.03 -0.06
CA TYR A 148 11.34 -12.78 -0.28
C TYR A 148 10.99 -12.70 -1.77
N GLU A 149 11.84 -12.06 -2.59
CA GLU A 149 11.69 -11.98 -4.05
C GLU A 149 11.58 -13.37 -4.68
N CYS A 150 12.56 -14.26 -4.40
CA CYS A 150 12.55 -15.64 -4.86
C CYS A 150 11.32 -16.41 -4.35
N TYR A 151 10.95 -16.27 -3.07
CA TYR A 151 9.79 -16.97 -2.52
C TYR A 151 8.49 -16.58 -3.22
N VAL A 152 8.26 -15.28 -3.44
CA VAL A 152 7.06 -14.76 -4.11
C VAL A 152 7.07 -15.10 -5.60
N HIS A 153 8.18 -14.94 -6.31
CA HIS A 153 8.30 -15.38 -7.71
C HIS A 153 8.01 -16.87 -7.86
N ASN A 154 8.57 -17.72 -7.00
CA ASN A 154 8.41 -19.18 -7.08
C ASN A 154 6.98 -19.60 -6.71
N LEU A 155 6.36 -18.95 -5.71
CA LEU A 155 4.95 -19.22 -5.37
C LEU A 155 4.00 -18.77 -6.48
N LEU A 156 4.24 -17.62 -7.11
CA LEU A 156 3.49 -17.17 -8.29
C LEU A 156 3.70 -18.10 -9.50
N ARG A 157 4.91 -18.63 -9.70
CA ARG A 157 5.19 -19.65 -10.73
C ARG A 157 4.33 -20.91 -10.56
N VAL A 158 4.06 -21.37 -9.34
CA VAL A 158 3.16 -22.53 -9.12
C VAL A 158 1.76 -22.26 -9.68
N THR A 159 1.24 -21.03 -9.55
CA THR A 159 -0.11 -20.69 -10.05
C THR A 159 -0.25 -20.76 -11.58
N VAL A 160 0.87 -20.72 -12.32
CA VAL A 160 0.88 -20.91 -13.78
C VAL A 160 0.69 -22.39 -14.14
N TYR A 161 1.21 -23.30 -13.32
CA TYR A 161 0.99 -24.75 -13.46
C TYR A 161 -0.34 -25.22 -12.85
N ILE A 162 -0.81 -24.56 -11.79
CA ILE A 162 -2.02 -24.89 -11.05
C ILE A 162 -2.90 -23.63 -10.88
N PRO A 163 -3.70 -23.25 -11.90
CA PRO A 163 -4.52 -22.04 -11.84
C PRO A 163 -5.58 -22.05 -10.74
N SER A 164 -6.04 -23.23 -10.30
CA SER A 164 -7.09 -23.36 -9.27
C SER A 164 -6.71 -22.81 -7.89
N ILE A 165 -5.41 -22.71 -7.57
CA ILE A 165 -4.92 -22.11 -6.32
C ILE A 165 -4.53 -20.63 -6.47
N ARG A 166 -4.65 -20.05 -7.68
CA ARG A 166 -4.17 -18.70 -8.00
C ARG A 166 -4.77 -17.63 -7.10
N ARG A 167 -6.09 -17.69 -6.86
CA ARG A 167 -6.81 -16.76 -5.96
C ARG A 167 -6.28 -16.79 -4.53
N ASP A 168 -6.11 -17.99 -3.95
CA ASP A 168 -5.66 -18.13 -2.56
C ASP A 168 -4.16 -17.78 -2.39
N VAL A 169 -3.34 -18.07 -3.40
CA VAL A 169 -1.93 -17.61 -3.45
C VAL A 169 -1.86 -16.08 -3.52
N LEU A 170 -2.65 -15.45 -4.39
CA LEU A 170 -2.72 -13.99 -4.48
C LEU A 170 -3.25 -13.36 -3.18
N GLU A 171 -4.24 -13.97 -2.53
CA GLU A 171 -4.75 -13.56 -1.22
C GLU A 171 -3.64 -13.57 -0.15
N VAL A 172 -2.86 -14.65 -0.08
CA VAL A 172 -1.73 -14.77 0.87
C VAL A 172 -0.64 -13.73 0.57
N ILE A 173 -0.29 -13.51 -0.70
CA ILE A 173 0.73 -12.52 -1.09
C ILE A 173 0.25 -11.11 -0.77
N ILE A 174 -0.93 -10.70 -1.24
CA ILE A 174 -1.50 -9.37 -1.00
C ILE A 174 -1.72 -9.13 0.50
N GLY A 175 -2.19 -10.12 1.25
CA GLY A 175 -2.33 -10.07 2.71
C GLY A 175 -1.01 -9.99 3.49
N LYS A 176 0.14 -10.18 2.84
CA LYS A 176 1.48 -9.87 3.38
C LYS A 176 1.98 -8.52 2.90
N LEU A 177 1.74 -8.14 1.65
CA LEU A 177 2.10 -6.82 1.10
C LEU A 177 1.38 -5.69 1.85
N LEU A 178 0.07 -5.83 2.10
CA LEU A 178 -0.70 -4.86 2.90
C LEU A 178 -0.11 -4.62 4.30
N LYS A 179 0.53 -5.64 4.89
CA LYS A 179 1.19 -5.54 6.20
C LYS A 179 2.60 -4.94 6.13
N LEU A 180 3.21 -4.84 4.95
CA LEU A 180 4.42 -4.06 4.73
C LEU A 180 4.06 -2.60 4.41
N ASP A 181 3.00 -2.40 3.62
CA ASP A 181 2.46 -1.09 3.20
C ASP A 181 1.94 -0.27 4.40
N VAL A 182 1.05 -0.83 5.21
CA VAL A 182 0.54 -0.17 6.43
C VAL A 182 1.62 0.03 7.50
N ASN A 183 2.72 -0.75 7.45
CA ASN A 183 3.88 -0.60 8.34
C ASN A 183 4.94 0.40 7.81
N ALA A 184 4.68 1.08 6.68
CA ALA A 184 5.55 2.07 6.08
C ALA A 184 4.70 3.27 5.66
N SER A 185 4.39 4.16 6.60
CA SER A 185 3.47 5.25 6.33
C SER A 185 4.02 6.18 5.24
N ARG A 186 3.11 6.84 4.53
CA ARG A 186 3.43 7.82 3.49
C ARG A 186 4.48 8.83 3.97
N THR A 187 4.27 9.41 5.15
CA THR A 187 5.16 10.39 5.77
C THR A 187 6.52 9.82 6.13
N ASP A 188 6.60 8.58 6.66
CA ASP A 188 7.90 7.94 6.99
C ASP A 188 8.75 7.73 5.72
N ILE A 189 8.11 7.41 4.60
CA ILE A 189 8.78 7.22 3.30
C ILE A 189 9.23 8.57 2.75
N GLU A 190 8.32 9.56 2.66
CA GLU A 190 8.62 10.89 2.13
C GLU A 190 9.75 11.56 2.94
N GLU A 191 9.70 11.54 4.28
CA GLU A 191 10.76 12.05 5.14
C GLU A 191 12.11 11.32 4.96
N ALA A 192 12.11 10.00 4.78
CA ALA A 192 13.34 9.21 4.63
C ALA A 192 14.04 9.48 3.29
N GLU A 193 13.26 9.66 2.21
CA GLU A 193 13.79 10.03 0.90
C GLU A 193 14.28 11.50 0.88
N GLU A 194 13.53 12.43 1.46
CA GLU A 194 13.95 13.85 1.54
C GLU A 194 15.26 14.03 2.32
N LYS A 195 15.40 13.38 3.48
CA LYS A 195 16.65 13.43 4.28
C LYS A 195 17.84 12.86 3.51
N ALA A 196 17.63 11.83 2.69
CA ALA A 196 18.68 11.28 1.82
C ALA A 196 19.05 12.24 0.67
N LEU A 197 18.08 12.91 0.05
CA LEU A 197 18.35 13.94 -0.97
C LEU A 197 19.06 15.17 -0.39
N GLN A 198 18.76 15.55 0.86
CA GLN A 198 19.45 16.63 1.56
C GLN A 198 20.91 16.27 1.84
N ASN A 199 21.18 15.07 2.37
CA ASN A 199 22.55 14.60 2.62
C ASN A 199 23.39 14.52 1.32
N GLN A 200 22.83 13.97 0.23
CA GLN A 200 23.53 13.90 -1.07
C GLN A 200 23.87 15.28 -1.63
N LYS A 201 23.06 16.31 -1.36
CA LYS A 201 23.38 17.70 -1.76
C LYS A 201 24.50 18.30 -0.90
N ALA A 202 24.58 17.95 0.38
CA ALA A 202 25.64 18.40 1.28
C ALA A 202 27.00 17.74 0.94
N ASP A 203 27.00 16.43 0.66
CA ASP A 203 28.20 15.71 0.22
C ASP A 203 28.76 16.32 -1.09
N ASN A 204 27.91 16.49 -2.11
CA ASN A 204 28.32 17.11 -3.38
C ASN A 204 28.87 18.54 -3.21
N GLN A 205 28.27 19.37 -2.35
CA GLN A 205 28.78 20.72 -2.04
C GLN A 205 30.12 20.73 -1.29
N THR A 206 30.53 19.59 -0.73
CA THR A 206 31.83 19.43 -0.06
C THR A 206 32.91 18.93 -1.03
N GLU A 207 32.54 18.14 -2.06
CA GLU A 207 33.46 17.60 -3.06
C GLU A 207 33.79 18.57 -4.21
N GLU A 208 32.95 19.56 -4.52
CA GLU A 208 33.24 20.61 -5.54
C GLU A 208 34.53 21.45 -5.26
N GLY A 209 35.15 21.28 -4.08
CA GLY A 209 36.42 21.91 -3.72
C GLY A 209 37.70 21.18 -4.15
N LEU A 210 37.64 19.91 -4.60
CA LEU A 210 38.81 19.14 -5.04
C LEU A 210 38.68 18.74 -6.52
N PHE A 211 39.65 19.17 -7.33
CA PHE A 211 39.89 18.60 -8.65
C PHE A 211 40.46 17.18 -8.49
N ASP A 212 39.87 16.20 -9.17
CA ASP A 212 40.59 15.05 -9.70
C ASP A 212 40.09 14.72 -11.10
N MET A 213 40.92 14.04 -11.90
CA MET A 213 40.71 13.85 -13.33
C MET A 213 40.99 12.40 -13.74
N ASP A 214 39.94 11.63 -13.95
CA ASP A 214 39.89 10.55 -14.96
C ASP A 214 38.44 10.10 -15.16
N GLU A 215 38.00 9.97 -16.42
CA GLU A 215 36.74 9.33 -16.78
C GLU A 215 36.93 7.81 -16.89
N ASP A 216 36.24 7.01 -16.06
CA ASP A 216 35.37 5.93 -16.59
C ASP A 216 34.51 5.24 -15.51
N VAL A 217 33.43 4.57 -15.95
CA VAL A 217 32.47 3.79 -15.14
C VAL A 217 31.60 4.63 -14.16
N SER A 218 30.57 5.28 -14.69
CA SER A 218 29.52 5.95 -13.90
C SER A 218 28.65 4.96 -13.09
N PRO A 219 28.67 4.94 -11.74
CA PRO A 219 27.84 4.04 -10.93
C PRO A 219 26.43 4.61 -10.66
N HIS A 220 26.16 5.84 -11.08
CA HIS A 220 25.08 6.68 -10.56
C HIS A 220 23.66 6.23 -10.96
N GLN A 221 23.49 5.43 -12.02
CA GLN A 221 22.15 4.96 -12.44
C GLN A 221 21.57 3.90 -11.48
N ASP A 222 22.38 3.00 -10.91
CA ASP A 222 21.87 1.90 -10.05
C ASP A 222 21.39 2.37 -8.67
N ARG A 223 21.85 3.54 -8.17
CA ARG A 223 21.40 4.09 -6.88
C ARG A 223 20.06 4.82 -6.94
N THR A 224 19.65 5.32 -8.11
CA THR A 224 18.38 6.07 -8.25
C THR A 224 17.12 5.19 -8.15
N ASP A 225 17.26 3.87 -8.34
CA ASP A 225 16.16 2.89 -8.39
C ASP A 225 15.90 2.16 -7.07
N LEU A 226 16.53 2.60 -5.98
CA LEU A 226 16.43 1.99 -4.64
C LEU A 226 15.69 2.91 -3.67
N MET A 227 14.81 2.34 -2.85
CA MET A 227 14.21 3.07 -1.72
C MET A 227 15.19 3.11 -0.55
N VAL A 228 15.30 4.27 0.09
CA VAL A 228 16.08 4.48 1.32
C VAL A 228 15.37 3.84 2.51
N HIS A 229 14.03 3.95 2.57
CA HIS A 229 13.25 3.36 3.65
C HIS A 229 13.22 1.81 3.54
N PRO A 230 13.77 1.05 4.51
CA PRO A 230 14.00 -0.38 4.33
C PRO A 230 12.75 -1.26 4.37
N VAL A 231 11.57 -0.73 4.74
CA VAL A 231 10.29 -1.42 4.51
C VAL A 231 9.79 -1.16 3.09
N ALA A 232 9.96 0.08 2.59
CA ALA A 232 9.58 0.46 1.24
C ALA A 232 10.39 -0.30 0.17
N GLU A 233 11.71 -0.47 0.33
CA GLU A 233 12.53 -1.26 -0.63
C GLU A 233 12.05 -2.72 -0.74
N ARG A 234 11.66 -3.33 0.38
CA ARG A 234 11.06 -4.67 0.40
C ARG A 234 9.69 -4.69 -0.27
N LEU A 235 8.87 -3.66 -0.07
CA LEU A 235 7.57 -3.54 -0.72
C LEU A 235 7.72 -3.34 -2.23
N ASP A 236 8.57 -2.40 -2.66
CA ASP A 236 8.87 -2.07 -4.06
C ASP A 236 9.34 -3.30 -4.85
N THR A 237 10.33 -4.02 -4.32
CA THR A 237 10.82 -5.29 -4.89
C THR A 237 9.68 -6.28 -5.14
N LEU A 238 8.77 -6.45 -4.17
CA LEU A 238 7.69 -7.43 -4.28
C LEU A 238 6.50 -6.94 -5.12
N MET A 239 6.21 -5.63 -5.12
CA MET A 239 5.25 -5.00 -6.01
C MET A 239 5.71 -5.12 -7.47
N ALA A 240 7.00 -4.92 -7.75
CA ALA A 240 7.58 -5.12 -9.09
C ALA A 240 7.44 -6.58 -9.56
N VAL A 241 7.71 -7.57 -8.69
CA VAL A 241 7.47 -9.00 -9.01
C VAL A 241 6.00 -9.29 -9.27
N LEU A 242 5.08 -8.74 -8.48
CA LEU A 242 3.64 -8.95 -8.65
C LEU A 242 3.10 -8.29 -9.94
N MET A 243 3.51 -7.07 -10.25
CA MET A 243 3.15 -6.38 -11.50
C MET A 243 3.74 -7.08 -12.73
N ALA A 244 4.98 -7.57 -12.65
CA ALA A 244 5.59 -8.39 -13.72
C ALA A 244 4.80 -9.68 -13.97
N TYR A 245 4.43 -10.41 -12.91
CA TYR A 245 3.56 -11.59 -13.02
C TYR A 245 2.20 -11.26 -13.65
N ILE A 246 1.56 -10.15 -13.27
CA ILE A 246 0.28 -9.71 -13.85
C ILE A 246 0.44 -9.42 -15.35
N LYS A 247 1.54 -8.76 -15.74
CA LYS A 247 1.86 -8.51 -17.14
C LYS A 247 2.07 -9.80 -17.92
N ASP A 248 2.89 -10.73 -17.40
CA ASP A 248 3.26 -11.98 -18.05
C ASP A 248 2.07 -12.95 -18.20
N VAL A 249 1.16 -13.03 -17.21
CA VAL A 249 -0.08 -13.83 -17.31
C VAL A 249 -1.07 -13.22 -18.32
N CYS A 250 -1.05 -11.90 -18.50
CA CYS A 250 -1.93 -11.22 -19.44
C CYS A 250 -1.38 -11.13 -20.87
N HIS A 251 -0.06 -11.14 -21.08
CA HIS A 251 0.56 -10.86 -22.38
C HIS A 251 1.36 -12.05 -22.92
N VAL A 252 0.73 -12.83 -23.80
CA VAL A 252 1.40 -13.93 -24.51
C VAL A 252 2.01 -13.39 -25.80
N ASN A 253 3.33 -13.53 -25.97
CA ASN A 253 4.10 -13.01 -27.11
C ASN A 253 3.88 -11.49 -27.37
N GLY A 254 3.65 -10.72 -26.30
CA GLY A 254 3.33 -9.28 -26.37
C GLY A 254 1.87 -8.94 -26.69
N SER A 255 1.02 -9.94 -26.98
CA SER A 255 -0.41 -9.76 -27.26
C SER A 255 -1.28 -10.03 -26.01
N LEU A 256 -2.31 -9.20 -25.79
CA LEU A 256 -3.18 -9.31 -24.61
C LEU A 256 -4.15 -10.51 -24.73
N HIS A 257 -3.96 -11.52 -23.89
CA HIS A 257 -4.76 -12.75 -23.87
C HIS A 257 -6.02 -12.59 -23.01
N VAL A 258 -7.07 -12.02 -23.61
CA VAL A 258 -8.34 -11.60 -22.99
C VAL A 258 -8.89 -12.52 -21.89
N GLU A 259 -9.00 -13.85 -22.10
CA GLU A 259 -9.67 -14.70 -21.11
C GLU A 259 -8.80 -14.91 -19.84
N MET A 260 -7.50 -15.17 -19.98
CA MET A 260 -6.54 -15.20 -18.86
C MET A 260 -6.53 -13.89 -18.07
N THR A 261 -6.56 -12.74 -18.76
CA THR A 261 -6.70 -11.41 -18.14
C THR A 261 -8.01 -11.29 -17.35
N LYS A 262 -9.12 -11.79 -17.91
CA LYS A 262 -10.47 -11.77 -17.31
C LYS A 262 -10.63 -12.74 -16.13
N GLU A 263 -9.91 -13.87 -16.12
CA GLU A 263 -9.82 -14.71 -14.93
C GLU A 263 -9.00 -14.06 -13.82
N LEU A 264 -7.79 -13.58 -14.14
CA LEU A 264 -6.90 -12.92 -13.18
C LEU A 264 -7.57 -11.67 -12.57
N TYR A 265 -8.37 -10.95 -13.36
CA TYR A 265 -9.21 -9.85 -12.89
C TYR A 265 -10.23 -10.31 -11.85
N LYS A 266 -10.95 -11.43 -12.05
CA LYS A 266 -11.89 -11.98 -11.05
C LYS A 266 -11.16 -12.37 -9.76
N ASP A 267 -10.01 -13.02 -9.88
CA ASP A 267 -9.21 -13.44 -8.73
C ASP A 267 -8.73 -12.23 -7.91
N LEU A 268 -8.16 -11.22 -8.58
CA LEU A 268 -7.71 -9.98 -7.93
C LEU A 268 -8.86 -9.13 -7.40
N LEU A 269 -10.02 -9.09 -8.06
CA LEU A 269 -11.22 -8.39 -7.54
C LEU A 269 -11.77 -9.08 -6.28
N SER A 270 -11.79 -10.41 -6.25
CA SER A 270 -12.16 -11.17 -5.04
C SER A 270 -11.19 -10.94 -3.88
N VAL A 271 -9.89 -10.75 -4.16
CA VAL A 271 -8.90 -10.39 -3.13
C VAL A 271 -9.01 -8.91 -2.73
N PHE A 272 -9.37 -8.02 -3.68
CA PHE A 272 -9.63 -6.61 -3.41
C PHE A 272 -10.77 -6.44 -2.41
N ASP A 273 -11.93 -7.05 -2.65
CA ASP A 273 -13.10 -6.97 -1.75
C ASP A 273 -12.80 -7.52 -0.36
N LYS A 274 -12.01 -8.59 -0.27
CA LYS A 274 -11.71 -9.29 0.99
C LYS A 274 -10.64 -8.59 1.82
N LEU A 275 -9.62 -8.01 1.18
CA LEU A 275 -8.42 -7.50 1.85
C LEU A 275 -8.12 -6.02 1.58
N ILE A 276 -8.19 -5.54 0.34
CA ILE A 276 -7.72 -4.19 -0.02
C ILE A 276 -8.79 -3.13 0.34
N LEU A 277 -10.05 -3.37 -0.01
CA LEU A 277 -11.17 -2.47 0.27
C LEU A 277 -11.42 -2.25 1.79
N PRO A 278 -11.28 -3.26 2.68
CA PRO A 278 -11.41 -3.06 4.12
C PRO A 278 -10.14 -2.55 4.82
N THR A 279 -8.99 -2.50 4.15
CA THR A 279 -7.72 -2.06 4.77
C THR A 279 -7.53 -0.56 4.61
N HIS A 280 -7.49 0.17 5.74
CA HIS A 280 -7.14 1.59 5.75
C HIS A 280 -5.62 1.82 5.62
N ALA A 281 -5.22 3.03 5.21
CA ALA A 281 -3.83 3.49 5.12
C ALA A 281 -2.87 2.73 4.18
N SER A 282 -3.34 1.74 3.41
CA SER A 282 -2.57 1.15 2.30
C SER A 282 -2.31 2.22 1.23
N CYS A 283 -1.06 2.38 0.78
CA CYS A 283 -0.65 3.43 -0.16
C CYS A 283 -0.24 2.88 -1.54
N HIS A 284 0.08 1.59 -1.64
CA HIS A 284 0.72 1.02 -2.82
C HIS A 284 0.06 -0.26 -3.36
N VAL A 285 -0.51 -1.11 -2.50
CA VAL A 285 -0.95 -2.45 -2.92
C VAL A 285 -2.18 -2.40 -3.84
N GLN A 286 -3.07 -1.42 -3.66
CA GLN A 286 -4.22 -1.14 -4.53
C GLN A 286 -3.83 -0.88 -6.00
N TYR A 287 -2.62 -0.39 -6.27
CA TYR A 287 -2.14 -0.17 -7.63
C TYR A 287 -1.96 -1.47 -8.43
N THR A 288 -1.95 -2.63 -7.75
CA THR A 288 -2.03 -3.97 -8.39
C THR A 288 -3.25 -4.08 -9.32
N LEU A 289 -4.42 -3.61 -8.86
CA LEU A 289 -5.67 -3.68 -9.63
C LEU A 289 -5.78 -2.51 -10.62
N PHE A 290 -5.29 -1.32 -10.24
CA PHE A 290 -5.14 -0.17 -11.15
C PHE A 290 -4.34 -0.53 -12.41
N TYR A 291 -3.20 -1.20 -12.21
CA TYR A 291 -2.32 -1.65 -13.29
C TYR A 291 -3.03 -2.63 -14.24
N LEU A 292 -3.72 -3.64 -13.70
CA LEU A 292 -4.50 -4.58 -14.52
C LEU A 292 -5.65 -3.90 -15.28
N CYS A 293 -6.36 -2.96 -14.64
CA CYS A 293 -7.43 -2.19 -15.29
C CYS A 293 -6.94 -1.36 -16.48
N SER A 294 -5.66 -0.96 -16.50
CA SER A 294 -5.08 -0.21 -17.62
C SER A 294 -4.98 -1.02 -18.93
N PHE A 295 -4.92 -2.35 -18.85
CA PHE A 295 -4.73 -3.21 -20.03
C PHE A 295 -5.93 -3.20 -20.97
N ARG A 296 -7.14 -2.91 -20.48
CA ARG A 296 -8.37 -2.80 -21.29
C ARG A 296 -9.44 -2.01 -20.56
N LEU A 297 -10.00 -0.99 -21.23
CA LEU A 297 -11.08 -0.13 -20.70
C LEU A 297 -12.23 -0.91 -20.04
N ALA A 298 -12.68 -2.02 -20.64
CA ALA A 298 -13.75 -2.85 -20.09
C ALA A 298 -13.46 -3.43 -18.68
N LEU A 299 -12.20 -3.54 -18.26
CA LEU A 299 -11.80 -3.93 -16.90
C LEU A 299 -11.95 -2.75 -15.93
N ALA A 300 -11.53 -1.55 -16.37
CA ALA A 300 -11.72 -0.32 -15.61
C ALA A 300 -13.21 0.03 -15.44
N GLU A 301 -14.02 -0.17 -16.48
CA GLU A 301 -15.48 0.02 -16.45
C GLU A 301 -16.17 -1.01 -15.55
N ALA A 302 -15.75 -2.28 -15.59
CA ALA A 302 -16.23 -3.31 -14.66
C ALA A 302 -15.85 -2.99 -13.19
N PHE A 303 -14.68 -2.39 -12.96
CA PHE A 303 -14.23 -1.99 -11.61
C PHE A 303 -15.04 -0.78 -11.09
N LEU A 304 -15.30 0.20 -11.95
CA LEU A 304 -16.16 1.35 -11.65
C LEU A 304 -17.60 0.90 -11.32
N ASP A 305 -18.19 0.02 -12.13
CA ASP A 305 -19.52 -0.57 -11.91
C ASP A 305 -19.58 -1.39 -10.60
N HIS A 306 -18.53 -2.13 -10.27
CA HIS A 306 -18.42 -2.88 -9.01
C HIS A 306 -18.38 -1.96 -7.78
N LEU A 307 -17.52 -0.93 -7.78
CA LEU A 307 -17.46 0.08 -6.73
C LEU A 307 -18.79 0.85 -6.59
N TRP A 308 -19.43 1.16 -7.71
CA TRP A 308 -20.74 1.82 -7.78
C TRP A 308 -21.86 0.97 -7.18
N LYS A 309 -21.84 -0.35 -7.37
CA LYS A 309 -22.76 -1.30 -6.72
C LYS A 309 -22.54 -1.37 -5.22
N ILE A 310 -21.27 -1.40 -4.76
CA ILE A 310 -20.94 -1.40 -3.33
C ILE A 310 -21.47 -0.11 -2.67
N LEU A 311 -21.16 1.07 -3.22
CA LEU A 311 -21.59 2.37 -2.70
C LEU A 311 -23.10 2.48 -2.51
N GLN A 312 -23.89 1.97 -3.45
CA GLN A 312 -25.36 2.03 -3.37
C GLN A 312 -25.97 1.01 -2.42
N SER A 313 -25.34 -0.16 -2.22
CA SER A 313 -25.99 -1.30 -1.58
C SER A 313 -26.28 -1.06 -0.08
N PRO A 314 -27.55 -1.01 0.37
CA PRO A 314 -27.87 -0.76 1.78
C PRO A 314 -27.40 -1.87 2.72
N SER A 315 -27.11 -3.07 2.20
CA SER A 315 -26.53 -4.20 2.96
C SER A 315 -25.06 -4.00 3.32
N GLN A 316 -24.35 -3.06 2.69
CA GLN A 316 -22.94 -2.83 2.94
C GLN A 316 -22.72 -1.85 4.11
N PRO A 317 -21.77 -2.09 5.02
CA PRO A 317 -21.43 -1.17 6.09
C PRO A 317 -21.10 0.23 5.57
N ALA A 318 -21.47 1.28 6.31
CA ALA A 318 -21.25 2.66 5.88
C ALA A 318 -19.75 2.97 5.62
N VAL A 319 -18.83 2.36 6.37
CA VAL A 319 -17.38 2.48 6.15
C VAL A 319 -16.96 1.91 4.80
N ILE A 320 -17.42 0.70 4.45
CA ILE A 320 -17.12 0.06 3.15
C ILE A 320 -17.70 0.86 1.98
N ARG A 321 -18.89 1.46 2.15
CA ARG A 321 -19.49 2.35 1.15
C ARG A 321 -18.69 3.65 0.96
N GLN A 322 -18.20 4.25 2.04
CA GLN A 322 -17.32 5.43 1.98
C GLN A 322 -15.99 5.09 1.30
N ALA A 323 -15.36 3.97 1.68
CA ALA A 323 -14.16 3.48 1.02
C ALA A 323 -14.38 3.28 -0.49
N ALA A 324 -15.49 2.65 -0.89
CA ALA A 324 -15.84 2.47 -2.31
C ALA A 324 -16.02 3.80 -3.06
N ALA A 325 -16.63 4.82 -2.45
CA ALA A 325 -16.69 6.17 -3.03
C ALA A 325 -15.30 6.83 -3.16
N GLY A 326 -14.43 6.67 -2.16
CA GLY A 326 -13.04 7.13 -2.19
C GLY A 326 -12.23 6.48 -3.32
N TYR A 327 -12.31 5.14 -3.45
CA TYR A 327 -11.73 4.40 -4.56
C TYR A 327 -12.29 4.88 -5.91
N LEU A 328 -13.61 5.06 -6.04
CA LEU A 328 -14.26 5.49 -7.28
C LEU A 328 -13.78 6.88 -7.72
N GLY A 329 -13.85 7.89 -6.84
CA GLY A 329 -13.44 9.26 -7.15
C GLY A 329 -11.94 9.39 -7.40
N SER A 330 -11.12 8.70 -6.61
CA SER A 330 -9.67 8.70 -6.79
C SER A 330 -9.26 8.02 -8.10
N PHE A 331 -9.87 6.88 -8.45
CA PHE A 331 -9.62 6.19 -9.71
C PHE A 331 -10.03 7.03 -10.92
N LEU A 332 -11.22 7.64 -10.89
CA LEU A 332 -11.71 8.53 -11.95
C LEU A 332 -10.81 9.75 -12.16
N ALA A 333 -10.30 10.35 -11.10
CA ALA A 333 -9.37 11.48 -11.15
C ALA A 333 -7.97 11.10 -11.67
N ARG A 334 -7.44 9.94 -11.26
CA ARG A 334 -6.00 9.61 -11.37
C ARG A 334 -5.64 8.65 -12.49
N ALA A 335 -6.58 7.85 -13.01
CA ALA A 335 -6.30 6.89 -14.07
C ALA A 335 -6.33 7.53 -15.48
N LYS A 336 -5.15 7.86 -16.02
CA LYS A 336 -4.99 8.56 -17.31
C LYS A 336 -5.62 7.82 -18.49
N PHE A 337 -5.73 6.49 -18.41
CA PHE A 337 -6.30 5.62 -19.44
C PHE A 337 -7.85 5.60 -19.49
N ILE A 338 -8.56 6.24 -18.55
CA ILE A 338 -10.03 6.33 -18.57
C ILE A 338 -10.49 7.48 -19.49
N PRO A 339 -11.31 7.23 -20.52
CA PRO A 339 -11.87 8.28 -21.37
C PRO A 339 -12.79 9.24 -20.62
N VAL A 340 -12.82 10.50 -21.03
CA VAL A 340 -13.70 11.52 -20.44
C VAL A 340 -15.19 11.15 -20.53
N LEU A 341 -15.61 10.35 -21.52
CA LEU A 341 -16.99 9.86 -21.62
C LEU A 341 -17.37 8.94 -20.44
N THR A 342 -16.49 8.00 -20.08
CA THR A 342 -16.65 7.13 -18.90
C THR A 342 -16.62 7.96 -17.61
N VAL A 343 -15.75 8.97 -17.52
CA VAL A 343 -15.71 9.92 -16.38
C VAL A 343 -17.05 10.67 -16.23
N ARG A 344 -17.61 11.21 -17.32
CA ARG A 344 -18.92 11.89 -17.29
C ARG A 344 -20.03 10.94 -16.84
N ALA A 345 -20.11 9.74 -17.42
CA ALA A 345 -21.13 8.75 -17.03
C ALA A 345 -21.07 8.40 -15.53
N CYS A 346 -19.88 8.28 -14.95
CA CYS A 346 -19.73 8.05 -13.50
C CYS A 346 -20.05 9.29 -12.64
N LEU A 347 -19.75 10.50 -13.12
CA LEU A 347 -20.18 11.75 -12.47
C LEU A 347 -21.70 11.89 -12.46
N ASP A 348 -22.36 11.60 -13.58
CA ASP A 348 -23.82 11.66 -13.74
C ASP A 348 -24.52 10.67 -12.79
N LEU A 349 -23.98 9.45 -12.66
CA LEU A 349 -24.42 8.45 -11.69
C LEU A 349 -24.23 8.93 -10.24
N LEU A 350 -23.03 9.39 -9.86
CA LEU A 350 -22.74 9.92 -8.52
C LEU A 350 -23.68 11.07 -8.15
N LEU A 351 -23.87 12.02 -9.06
CA LEU A 351 -24.74 13.18 -8.83
C LEU A 351 -26.21 12.82 -8.79
N SER A 352 -26.67 11.83 -9.57
CA SER A 352 -28.03 11.28 -9.45
C SER A 352 -28.28 10.70 -8.05
N LEU A 353 -27.30 9.99 -7.47
CA LEU A 353 -27.38 9.51 -6.08
C LEU A 353 -27.37 10.65 -5.05
N ILE A 354 -26.50 11.65 -5.22
CA ILE A 354 -26.38 12.82 -4.33
C ILE A 354 -27.68 13.64 -4.34
N HIS A 355 -28.22 13.98 -5.52
CA HIS A 355 -29.48 14.71 -5.67
C HIS A 355 -30.64 13.95 -5.02
N ARG A 356 -30.81 12.66 -5.35
CA ARG A 356 -31.84 11.79 -4.77
C ARG A 356 -31.70 11.64 -3.24
N TYR A 357 -30.49 11.73 -2.71
CA TYR A 357 -30.28 11.75 -1.26
C TYR A 357 -30.78 13.06 -0.64
N ILE A 358 -30.45 14.21 -1.24
CA ILE A 358 -30.96 15.52 -0.80
C ILE A 358 -32.50 15.53 -0.82
N ASP A 359 -33.13 15.06 -1.91
CA ASP A 359 -34.59 14.92 -2.03
C ASP A 359 -35.21 14.13 -0.85
N SER A 360 -34.55 13.05 -0.42
CA SER A 360 -35.00 12.23 0.72
C SER A 360 -34.89 12.93 2.08
N GLN A 361 -33.89 13.80 2.27
CA GLN A 361 -33.68 14.50 3.53
C GLN A 361 -34.58 15.74 3.63
N ASP A 362 -34.72 16.51 2.55
CA ASP A 362 -35.64 17.66 2.49
C ASP A 362 -37.09 17.21 2.74
N SER A 363 -37.49 16.05 2.18
CA SER A 363 -38.81 15.43 2.41
C SER A 363 -39.03 14.89 3.83
N SER A 364 -37.98 14.72 4.64
CA SER A 364 -38.08 14.04 5.95
C SER A 364 -38.54 14.94 7.10
N GLY A 365 -38.65 16.26 6.90
CA GLY A 365 -39.22 17.21 7.87
C GLY A 365 -38.49 17.36 9.21
N ARG A 366 -37.36 16.68 9.40
CA ARG A 366 -36.52 16.74 10.61
C ARG A 366 -35.51 17.89 10.49
N GLN A 367 -35.09 18.42 11.63
CA GLN A 367 -33.92 19.30 11.72
C GLN A 367 -32.69 18.53 11.22
N VAL A 368 -32.24 18.81 9.99
CA VAL A 368 -31.06 18.16 9.40
C VAL A 368 -29.82 18.58 10.19
N CYS A 369 -29.15 17.62 10.82
CA CYS A 369 -27.91 17.82 11.54
C CYS A 369 -26.74 17.40 10.66
N CYS A 370 -25.59 18.08 10.76
CA CYS A 370 -24.37 17.71 10.02
C CYS A 370 -23.66 16.51 10.69
N ASP A 371 -24.36 15.38 10.85
CA ASP A 371 -23.85 14.17 11.47
C ASP A 371 -23.15 13.26 10.44
N ILE A 372 -21.83 13.12 10.61
CA ILE A 372 -20.96 12.33 9.75
C ILE A 372 -21.23 10.83 9.89
N SER A 373 -21.66 10.36 11.07
CA SER A 373 -22.00 8.94 11.28
C SER A 373 -23.25 8.51 10.51
N LEU A 374 -24.18 9.46 10.29
CA LEU A 374 -25.42 9.24 9.55
C LEU A 374 -25.27 9.49 8.05
N HIS A 375 -24.55 10.56 7.68
CA HIS A 375 -24.47 11.06 6.30
C HIS A 375 -23.13 10.78 5.60
N GLY A 376 -22.20 10.06 6.23
CA GLY A 376 -20.85 9.76 5.72
C GLY A 376 -20.78 9.34 4.24
N PRO A 377 -21.50 8.30 3.78
CA PRO A 377 -21.51 7.89 2.36
C PRO A 377 -21.96 8.99 1.38
N PHE A 378 -22.83 9.91 1.80
CA PHE A 378 -23.21 11.08 1.00
C PHE A 378 -22.06 12.09 0.94
N TYR A 379 -21.39 12.38 2.06
CA TYR A 379 -20.25 13.29 2.09
C TYR A 379 -19.07 12.77 1.27
N THR A 380 -18.72 11.47 1.37
CA THR A 380 -17.64 10.89 0.55
C THR A 380 -18.02 10.83 -0.93
N ALA A 381 -19.30 10.65 -1.29
CA ALA A 381 -19.76 10.77 -2.68
C ALA A 381 -19.61 12.22 -3.21
N CYS A 382 -19.98 13.23 -2.42
CA CYS A 382 -19.74 14.64 -2.77
C CYS A 382 -18.25 14.92 -2.95
N GLN A 383 -17.39 14.43 -2.04
CA GLN A 383 -15.95 14.57 -2.13
C GLN A 383 -15.35 13.86 -3.36
N ALA A 384 -15.86 12.68 -3.71
CA ALA A 384 -15.48 11.95 -4.92
C ALA A 384 -15.81 12.75 -6.20
N VAL A 385 -16.97 13.40 -6.25
CA VAL A 385 -17.35 14.32 -7.34
C VAL A 385 -16.42 15.54 -7.37
N PHE A 386 -16.20 16.22 -6.25
CA PHE A 386 -15.32 17.40 -6.19
C PHE A 386 -13.88 17.08 -6.62
N TYR A 387 -13.30 15.99 -6.12
CA TYR A 387 -11.96 15.52 -6.47
C TYR A 387 -11.86 15.10 -7.95
N THR A 388 -12.85 14.37 -8.48
CA THR A 388 -12.91 14.03 -9.91
C THR A 388 -12.96 15.28 -10.78
N LEU A 389 -13.78 16.27 -10.43
CA LEU A 389 -13.87 17.53 -11.17
C LEU A 389 -12.57 18.34 -11.11
N ILE A 390 -11.90 18.41 -9.94
CA ILE A 390 -10.60 19.08 -9.80
C ILE A 390 -9.59 18.56 -10.83
N PHE A 391 -9.42 17.25 -10.94
CA PHE A 391 -8.46 16.64 -11.87
C PHE A 391 -8.94 16.60 -13.33
N ARG A 392 -10.26 16.52 -13.60
CA ARG A 392 -10.78 16.27 -14.95
C ARG A 392 -11.45 17.45 -15.63
N HIS A 393 -11.58 18.61 -14.97
CA HIS A 393 -12.23 19.79 -15.55
C HIS A 393 -11.66 20.18 -16.93
N ARG A 394 -10.33 20.14 -17.11
CA ARG A 394 -9.67 20.48 -18.38
C ARG A 394 -10.14 19.54 -19.50
N ALA A 395 -10.02 18.23 -19.32
CA ALA A 395 -10.47 17.22 -20.29
C ALA A 395 -12.00 17.26 -20.56
N VAL A 396 -12.81 17.68 -19.58
CA VAL A 396 -14.26 17.87 -19.75
C VAL A 396 -14.58 19.09 -20.62
N LEU A 397 -13.74 20.12 -20.65
CA LEU A 397 -13.92 21.37 -21.40
C LEU A 397 -13.20 21.37 -22.77
N GLU A 398 -12.02 20.76 -22.85
CA GLU A 398 -11.04 20.84 -23.94
C GLU A 398 -11.62 20.59 -25.34
N ALA A 399 -12.40 19.51 -25.51
CA ALA A 399 -12.96 19.13 -26.80
C ALA A 399 -13.99 20.13 -27.36
N ASN A 400 -14.70 20.86 -26.49
CA ASN A 400 -15.61 21.94 -26.84
C ASN A 400 -16.02 22.72 -25.59
N MET A 401 -15.41 23.89 -25.37
CA MET A 401 -15.62 24.71 -24.16
C MET A 401 -17.10 24.96 -23.86
N LYS A 402 -17.90 25.31 -24.88
CA LYS A 402 -19.34 25.58 -24.71
C LYS A 402 -20.10 24.34 -24.25
N LYS A 403 -19.96 23.20 -24.94
CA LYS A 403 -20.63 21.94 -24.55
C LYS A 403 -20.13 21.39 -23.22
N GLY A 404 -18.88 21.67 -22.87
CA GLY A 404 -18.31 21.31 -21.56
C GLY A 404 -18.91 22.15 -20.42
N LEU A 405 -19.09 23.46 -20.62
CA LEU A 405 -19.78 24.34 -19.68
C LEU A 405 -21.28 24.00 -19.55
N GLU A 406 -21.97 23.78 -20.67
CA GLU A 406 -23.37 23.32 -20.70
C GLU A 406 -23.54 22.02 -19.90
N TYR A 407 -22.60 21.08 -20.04
CA TYR A 407 -22.55 19.86 -19.23
C TYR A 407 -22.33 20.17 -17.74
N LEU A 408 -21.30 20.94 -17.37
CA LEU A 408 -21.01 21.28 -15.96
C LEU A 408 -22.15 22.04 -15.27
N GLN A 409 -22.90 22.86 -16.02
CA GLN A 409 -24.12 23.52 -15.53
C GLN A 409 -25.27 22.53 -15.33
N SER A 410 -25.46 21.57 -16.25
CA SER A 410 -26.50 20.53 -16.15
C SER A 410 -26.36 19.62 -14.92
N LEU A 411 -25.15 19.51 -14.35
CA LEU A 411 -24.87 18.78 -13.11
C LEU A 411 -25.57 19.37 -11.87
N ASN A 412 -26.03 20.62 -11.92
CA ASN A 412 -26.66 21.35 -10.82
C ASN A 412 -25.83 21.31 -9.52
N LEU A 413 -24.54 21.64 -9.62
CA LEU A 413 -23.60 21.64 -8.50
C LEU A 413 -23.95 22.70 -7.43
N GLU A 414 -24.66 23.76 -7.80
CA GLU A 414 -25.16 24.77 -6.87
C GLU A 414 -26.10 24.14 -5.81
N ARG A 415 -27.07 23.31 -6.22
CA ARG A 415 -27.94 22.57 -5.28
C ARG A 415 -27.12 21.72 -4.30
N VAL A 416 -26.04 21.10 -4.77
CA VAL A 416 -25.21 20.21 -3.94
C VAL A 416 -24.48 20.98 -2.85
N VAL A 417 -23.91 22.16 -3.15
CA VAL A 417 -23.18 22.95 -2.15
C VAL A 417 -24.09 23.78 -1.24
N MET A 418 -25.28 24.16 -1.70
CA MET A 418 -26.25 24.98 -0.95
C MET A 418 -27.22 24.15 -0.08
N CYS A 419 -27.18 22.81 -0.15
CA CYS A 419 -28.08 21.95 0.63
C CYS A 419 -27.80 22.00 2.14
N GLN A 420 -28.81 21.68 2.96
CA GLN A 420 -28.74 21.76 4.43
C GLN A 420 -27.68 20.83 5.04
N LEU A 421 -27.29 19.76 4.34
CA LEU A 421 -26.20 18.86 4.74
C LEU A 421 -24.81 19.52 4.68
N ASN A 422 -24.66 20.59 3.89
CA ASN A 422 -23.46 21.44 3.81
C ASN A 422 -22.14 20.65 3.60
N PRO A 423 -21.98 19.95 2.45
CA PRO A 423 -20.78 19.14 2.20
C PRO A 423 -19.48 19.96 2.20
N LEU A 424 -19.54 21.26 1.89
CA LEU A 424 -18.38 22.17 1.95
C LEU A 424 -17.83 22.40 3.37
N LYS A 425 -18.58 22.05 4.43
CA LYS A 425 -18.09 22.08 5.82
C LYS A 425 -17.35 20.79 6.22
N VAL A 426 -17.64 19.69 5.54
CA VAL A 426 -17.31 18.32 5.99
C VAL A 426 -16.26 17.66 5.11
N CYS A 427 -16.24 17.96 3.80
CA CYS A 427 -15.20 17.51 2.88
C CYS A 427 -13.86 18.21 3.17
N LEU A 428 -12.75 17.57 2.79
CA LEU A 428 -11.38 18.02 3.08
C LEU A 428 -11.14 19.47 2.61
N PRO A 429 -10.62 20.38 3.47
CA PRO A 429 -10.52 21.81 3.15
C PRO A 429 -9.70 22.16 1.90
N SER A 430 -8.66 21.39 1.56
CA SER A 430 -7.89 21.56 0.32
C SER A 430 -8.76 21.27 -0.91
N VAL A 431 -9.56 20.20 -0.87
CA VAL A 431 -10.48 19.82 -1.95
C VAL A 431 -11.60 20.84 -2.09
N THR A 432 -12.20 21.32 -1.00
CA THR A 432 -13.28 22.33 -1.09
C THR A 432 -12.77 23.68 -1.57
N SER A 433 -11.56 24.09 -1.18
CA SER A 433 -10.89 25.30 -1.67
C SER A 433 -10.56 25.23 -3.17
N MET A 434 -9.93 24.13 -3.63
CA MET A 434 -9.60 23.94 -5.05
C MET A 434 -10.85 23.81 -5.92
N PHE A 435 -11.88 23.11 -5.45
CA PHE A 435 -13.19 23.05 -6.11
C PHE A 435 -13.84 24.44 -6.23
N ALA A 436 -13.80 25.25 -5.18
CA ALA A 436 -14.31 26.63 -5.20
C ALA A 436 -13.52 27.52 -6.18
N ALA A 437 -12.20 27.37 -6.25
CA ALA A 437 -11.34 28.10 -7.18
C ALA A 437 -11.67 27.78 -8.65
N ILE A 438 -11.83 26.50 -8.96
CA ILE A 438 -12.15 26.00 -10.31
C ILE A 438 -13.59 26.36 -10.72
N THR A 439 -14.58 26.14 -9.85
CA THR A 439 -15.98 26.51 -10.14
C THR A 439 -16.19 28.01 -10.30
N ARG A 440 -15.41 28.85 -9.59
CA ARG A 440 -15.33 30.30 -9.82
C ARG A 440 -14.69 30.64 -11.18
N LYS A 441 -13.56 30.01 -11.54
CA LYS A 441 -12.83 30.23 -12.82
C LYS A 441 -13.76 30.06 -14.04
N TYR A 442 -14.65 29.08 -13.98
CA TYR A 442 -15.59 28.73 -15.05
C TYR A 442 -17.03 29.23 -14.81
N GLN A 443 -17.27 30.06 -13.79
CA GLN A 443 -18.58 30.63 -13.43
C GLN A 443 -19.71 29.58 -13.30
N VAL A 444 -19.38 28.39 -12.76
CA VAL A 444 -20.35 27.29 -12.57
C VAL A 444 -21.04 27.38 -11.20
N VAL A 445 -20.30 27.68 -10.13
CA VAL A 445 -20.81 27.83 -8.75
C VAL A 445 -19.93 28.80 -7.96
N PHE A 446 -20.52 29.60 -7.06
CA PHE A 446 -19.81 30.56 -6.20
C PHE A 446 -19.75 30.10 -4.73
N CYS A 447 -18.88 29.12 -4.44
CA CYS A 447 -18.81 28.45 -3.12
C CYS A 447 -18.29 29.33 -1.95
N TYR A 448 -17.59 30.43 -2.23
CA TYR A 448 -16.83 31.18 -1.22
C TYR A 448 -17.66 31.76 -0.07
N THR A 449 -18.91 32.18 -0.32
CA THR A 449 -19.82 32.71 0.71
C THR A 449 -20.23 31.63 1.72
N VAL A 450 -20.40 30.38 1.25
CA VAL A 450 -20.69 29.21 2.09
C VAL A 450 -19.46 28.83 2.91
N ILE A 451 -18.27 28.79 2.28
CA ILE A 451 -17.01 28.47 2.96
C ILE A 451 -16.70 29.51 4.05
N GLU A 452 -16.86 30.81 3.76
CA GLU A 452 -16.63 31.85 4.77
C GLU A 452 -17.66 31.79 5.92
N ARG A 453 -18.94 31.50 5.61
CA ARG A 453 -19.96 31.24 6.63
C ARG A 453 -19.60 30.03 7.49
N ASN A 454 -19.07 28.95 6.90
CA ASN A 454 -18.65 27.75 7.63
C ASN A 454 -17.50 28.06 8.59
N ASN A 455 -16.49 28.80 8.14
CA ASN A 455 -15.34 29.21 8.95
C ASN A 455 -15.77 30.10 10.14
N ARG A 456 -16.73 31.02 9.93
CA ARG A 456 -17.30 31.85 11.01
C ARG A 456 -18.15 31.08 12.03
N ILE A 457 -18.62 29.87 11.70
CA ILE A 457 -19.40 28.99 12.58
C ILE A 457 -18.50 27.96 13.29
N ALA A 458 -17.28 27.72 12.79
CA ALA A 458 -16.32 26.78 13.35
C ALA A 458 -15.52 27.40 14.51
N LEU A 459 -16.10 27.40 15.71
CA LEU A 459 -15.32 27.63 16.93
C LEU A 459 -14.30 26.48 17.13
N PRO A 460 -13.04 26.77 17.54
CA PRO A 460 -12.02 25.75 17.74
C PRO A 460 -12.32 24.91 18.99
N VAL A 461 -12.95 23.75 18.79
CA VAL A 461 -13.24 22.80 19.87
C VAL A 461 -11.96 22.04 20.24
N VAL A 462 -11.27 22.53 21.27
CA VAL A 462 -10.17 21.80 21.91
C VAL A 462 -10.73 20.52 22.55
N ARG A 463 -10.49 19.38 21.90
CA ARG A 463 -10.81 18.05 22.47
C ARG A 463 -9.67 17.60 23.37
N SER A 464 -9.75 17.93 24.65
CA SER A 464 -8.87 17.36 25.67
C SER A 464 -9.16 15.87 25.84
N SER A 465 -8.44 15.02 25.09
CA SER A 465 -8.26 13.62 25.47
C SER A 465 -7.52 13.54 26.81
N ALA A 466 -7.93 12.62 27.69
CA ALA A 466 -7.24 12.41 28.96
C ALA A 466 -5.87 11.76 28.70
N GLY A 467 -4.79 12.44 29.09
CA GLY A 467 -3.43 12.14 28.66
C GLY A 467 -2.94 13.24 27.70
N GLY A 468 -2.07 14.11 28.19
CA GLY A 468 -1.71 15.34 27.51
C GLY A 468 -0.63 15.15 26.44
N ASP A 469 -0.99 15.47 25.20
CA ASP A 469 -0.13 16.26 24.32
C ASP A 469 -1.00 17.17 23.43
N SER A 470 -0.42 18.22 22.85
CA SER A 470 -1.12 19.30 22.16
C SER A 470 -1.51 18.96 20.71
N VAL A 471 -2.52 18.10 20.53
CA VAL A 471 -3.03 17.72 19.20
C VAL A 471 -3.60 18.94 18.46
N THR A 472 -3.08 19.22 17.28
CA THR A 472 -3.50 20.36 16.44
C THR A 472 -4.92 20.18 15.89
N THR A 473 -5.67 21.28 15.81
CA THR A 473 -7.07 21.28 15.36
C THR A 473 -7.21 21.20 13.83
N ASN A 474 -6.79 20.08 13.24
CA ASN A 474 -6.94 19.75 11.81
C ASN A 474 -7.39 18.30 11.57
N THR A 475 -8.16 17.74 12.51
CA THR A 475 -8.73 16.38 12.39
C THR A 475 -9.80 16.30 11.31
N ASN A 476 -9.35 15.90 10.12
CA ASN A 476 -10.10 15.51 8.92
C ASN A 476 -11.42 14.78 9.27
N PRO A 477 -12.60 15.44 9.19
CA PRO A 477 -13.82 14.91 9.82
C PRO A 477 -14.35 13.61 9.21
N LEU A 478 -14.01 13.34 7.94
CA LEU A 478 -14.42 12.14 7.20
C LEU A 478 -13.40 10.99 7.25
N ASP A 479 -12.23 11.20 7.85
CA ASP A 479 -11.03 10.37 7.59
C ASP A 479 -10.77 10.21 6.07
N SER A 480 -10.76 11.36 5.37
CA SER A 480 -10.67 11.48 3.91
C SER A 480 -9.45 10.76 3.32
N PHE A 481 -9.65 9.53 2.88
CA PHE A 481 -8.66 8.68 2.21
C PHE A 481 -8.83 8.73 0.69
N PHE A 482 -7.76 9.04 -0.04
CA PHE A 482 -7.71 8.99 -1.51
C PHE A 482 -6.79 7.85 -1.96
N PRO A 483 -7.32 6.67 -2.33
CA PRO A 483 -6.51 5.47 -2.50
C PRO A 483 -5.48 5.50 -3.64
N PHE A 484 -5.61 6.43 -4.59
CA PHE A 484 -4.66 6.61 -5.69
C PHE A 484 -3.98 7.98 -5.64
N ASP A 485 -3.64 8.47 -4.46
CA ASP A 485 -2.65 9.55 -4.31
C ASP A 485 -1.21 9.06 -4.67
N PRO A 486 -0.24 9.97 -4.92
CA PRO A 486 0.96 9.68 -5.70
C PRO A 486 1.79 8.51 -5.18
N TYR A 487 2.10 7.58 -6.08
CA TYR A 487 2.86 6.37 -5.81
C TYR A 487 4.33 6.67 -5.48
N LEU A 488 4.85 6.15 -4.36
CA LEU A 488 6.17 6.52 -3.84
C LEU A 488 7.30 5.54 -4.19
N LEU A 489 6.96 4.30 -4.55
CA LEU A 489 7.96 3.24 -4.75
C LEU A 489 8.59 3.37 -6.15
N LYS A 490 9.91 3.50 -6.21
CA LYS A 490 10.65 3.93 -7.41
C LYS A 490 10.66 2.89 -8.53
N ARG A 491 10.86 1.60 -8.21
CA ARG A 491 11.08 0.54 -9.21
C ARG A 491 9.77 0.07 -9.85
N SER A 492 8.72 -0.14 -9.06
CA SER A 492 7.37 -0.40 -9.57
C SER A 492 6.66 0.88 -10.03
N GLY A 493 7.06 2.06 -9.57
CA GLY A 493 6.51 3.37 -9.97
C GLY A 493 6.60 3.62 -11.47
N LYS A 494 7.70 3.22 -12.10
CA LYS A 494 7.92 3.28 -13.56
C LYS A 494 6.87 2.53 -14.39
N LEU A 495 6.11 1.60 -13.80
CA LEU A 495 4.99 0.92 -14.46
C LEU A 495 3.65 1.68 -14.31
N ILE A 496 3.56 2.59 -13.33
CA ILE A 496 2.36 3.36 -12.97
C ILE A 496 2.42 4.78 -13.53
N GLU A 497 3.57 5.45 -13.51
CA GLU A 497 3.82 6.79 -14.06
C GLU A 497 3.14 7.07 -15.42
N PRO A 498 3.33 6.26 -16.49
CA PRO A 498 2.70 6.53 -17.80
C PRO A 498 1.17 6.37 -17.80
N LEU A 499 0.61 5.68 -16.79
CA LEU A 499 -0.82 5.39 -16.62
C LEU A 499 -1.51 6.39 -15.68
N TYR A 500 -0.75 7.26 -15.03
CA TYR A 500 -1.18 8.07 -13.89
C TYR A 500 -1.34 9.55 -14.25
N GLN A 501 -2.29 10.22 -13.59
CA GLN A 501 -2.48 11.67 -13.69
C GLN A 501 -1.94 12.37 -12.44
N VAL A 502 -0.75 12.95 -12.59
CA VAL A 502 -0.11 13.83 -11.61
C VAL A 502 -0.91 15.14 -11.48
N TRP A 503 -0.75 15.83 -10.36
CA TRP A 503 -1.31 17.18 -10.17
C TRP A 503 -0.34 18.24 -10.71
N GLU A 504 -0.83 19.20 -11.50
CA GLU A 504 -0.03 20.24 -12.14
C GLU A 504 -0.30 21.61 -11.51
N GLU A 505 0.50 22.00 -10.52
CA GLU A 505 0.32 23.27 -9.79
C GLU A 505 0.41 24.50 -10.68
N LEU A 506 1.38 24.51 -11.62
CA LEU A 506 1.77 25.69 -12.41
C LEU A 506 0.64 26.31 -13.25
N ALA A 507 -0.41 25.56 -13.59
CA ALA A 507 -1.52 26.04 -14.42
C ALA A 507 -2.79 26.43 -13.62
N ASP A 508 -2.79 26.22 -12.30
CA ASP A 508 -3.89 26.63 -11.40
C ASP A 508 -3.42 27.45 -10.17
N ALA A 509 -2.11 27.67 -9.98
CA ALA A 509 -1.57 28.56 -8.95
C ALA A 509 -2.07 30.02 -9.06
N GLU A 510 -2.31 30.52 -10.28
CA GLU A 510 -2.95 31.83 -10.51
C GLU A 510 -4.34 31.96 -9.84
N LEU A 511 -5.03 30.85 -9.58
CA LEU A 511 -6.36 30.87 -8.96
C LEU A 511 -6.34 31.13 -7.45
N LEU A 512 -5.21 30.91 -6.79
CA LEU A 512 -5.06 31.08 -5.34
C LEU A 512 -4.50 32.45 -4.96
N LEU A 513 -3.93 33.21 -5.91
CA LEU A 513 -3.31 34.53 -5.71
C LEU A 513 -4.34 35.67 -5.51
N THR A 514 -5.33 35.46 -4.63
CA THR A 514 -6.23 36.51 -4.13
C THR A 514 -6.43 36.44 -2.61
N LYS A 515 -5.35 36.36 -1.81
CA LYS A 515 -5.20 36.89 -0.43
C LYS A 515 -3.87 36.46 0.23
N THR A 516 -2.82 37.25 0.06
CA THR A 516 -1.66 37.28 0.97
C THR A 516 -0.97 38.64 0.84
N GLY A 517 -1.46 39.63 1.62
CA GLY A 517 -0.76 40.90 1.76
C GLY A 517 0.54 40.68 2.54
N GLN A 518 1.62 41.35 2.14
CA GLN A 518 2.94 41.12 2.72
C GLN A 518 3.01 41.62 4.17
N GLN A 519 3.33 40.72 5.11
CA GLN A 519 4.06 41.06 6.32
C GLN A 519 5.52 40.63 6.16
N SER A 520 6.25 41.33 5.31
CA SER A 520 7.70 41.23 5.22
C SER A 520 8.31 42.18 6.26
N SER A 521 8.70 41.64 7.41
CA SER A 521 9.47 42.36 8.42
C SER A 521 10.83 42.78 7.86
N ARG A 522 11.03 44.09 7.69
CA ARG A 522 12.35 44.73 7.65
C ARG A 522 12.26 46.00 8.48
N GLU A 523 12.92 45.97 9.63
CA GLU A 523 13.29 47.16 10.38
C GLU A 523 14.58 47.74 9.77
N ASP A 524 14.86 49.00 10.07
CA ASP A 524 16.09 49.76 9.81
C ASP A 524 16.58 49.86 8.34
N GLU A 525 16.30 51.00 7.70
CA GLU A 525 17.29 52.10 7.60
C GLU A 525 16.56 53.47 7.64
N ASP A 526 17.12 54.46 8.34
CA ASP A 526 16.66 55.86 8.33
C ASP A 526 17.19 56.59 7.08
N ASP A 527 16.35 57.37 6.37
CA ASP A 527 16.84 58.65 5.83
C ASP A 527 15.77 59.73 5.49
N PHE A 528 16.10 60.95 5.92
CA PHE A 528 15.74 62.29 5.42
C PHE A 528 14.32 62.74 4.97
N LEU A 529 13.62 63.40 5.91
CA LEU A 529 12.95 64.73 5.83
C LEU A 529 12.44 65.34 4.49
N CYS A 530 11.11 65.58 4.42
CA CYS A 530 10.45 66.92 4.26
C CYS A 530 8.92 66.73 4.43
N GLY A 531 8.17 67.59 5.15
CA GLY A 531 7.63 68.89 4.70
C GLY A 531 6.32 68.70 3.91
N GLU A 532 5.14 69.26 4.25
CA GLU A 532 4.74 70.27 5.24
C GLU A 532 3.30 70.01 5.74
N THR A 533 2.81 70.74 6.76
CA THR A 533 1.39 70.74 7.18
C THR A 533 0.67 72.05 6.81
N PRO A 534 -0.65 71.97 6.54
CA PRO A 534 -1.61 72.82 7.27
C PRO A 534 -2.66 71.94 7.96
N GLN A 535 -2.80 72.00 9.28
CA GLN A 535 -3.61 72.98 10.00
C GLN A 535 -5.09 73.02 9.60
N THR A 536 -5.96 72.62 10.52
CA THR A 536 -7.33 73.14 10.63
C THR A 536 -7.76 73.12 12.08
N GLU A 537 -8.18 74.27 12.60
CA GLU A 537 -8.87 74.41 13.89
C GLU A 537 -10.27 73.76 13.76
N GLY A 538 -10.94 73.23 14.79
CA GLY A 538 -10.67 73.18 16.23
C GLY A 538 -11.97 73.45 17.00
N ILE A 539 -12.26 72.71 18.09
CA ILE A 539 -13.27 73.09 19.11
C ILE A 539 -13.12 72.25 20.40
N VAL A 540 -13.40 72.88 21.54
CA VAL A 540 -13.14 72.44 22.93
C VAL A 540 -14.18 71.43 23.44
N GLY A 541 -13.79 70.50 24.36
CA GLY A 541 -14.69 69.43 24.84
C GLY A 541 -14.46 68.78 26.24
N MET A 542 -13.68 69.37 27.14
CA MET A 542 -13.55 69.04 28.59
C MET A 542 -13.19 67.60 29.07
N THR A 543 -12.03 67.49 29.74
CA THR A 543 -11.58 66.47 30.72
C THR A 543 -12.03 66.83 32.16
N PRO A 544 -11.77 66.03 33.24
CA PRO A 544 -10.98 64.79 33.41
C PRO A 544 -11.85 63.62 33.96
N SER A 545 -11.49 62.63 34.82
CA SER A 545 -10.35 62.27 35.72
C SER A 545 -10.56 60.82 36.24
N SER A 546 -9.58 60.03 36.71
CA SER A 546 -8.10 60.06 36.64
C SER A 546 -7.47 58.78 37.27
N PHE A 547 -6.37 58.30 36.70
CA PHE A 547 -5.27 57.46 37.27
C PHE A 547 -5.48 56.50 38.48
N ASP A 548 -5.18 55.22 38.21
CA ASP A 548 -4.27 54.30 38.94
C ASP A 548 -4.54 53.66 40.33
N SER A 549 -4.41 52.32 40.31
CA SER A 549 -3.50 51.47 41.12
C SER A 549 -3.96 50.72 42.39
N ASN A 550 -3.25 49.61 42.62
CA ASN A 550 -3.00 48.87 43.87
C ASN A 550 -4.01 47.83 44.41
N LEU A 551 -3.61 46.55 44.24
CA LEU A 551 -3.29 45.59 45.33
C LEU A 551 -4.17 45.59 46.61
N CYS A 552 -4.94 44.51 46.83
CA CYS A 552 -4.67 43.50 47.87
C CYS A 552 -5.86 42.54 48.12
N SER A 553 -5.55 41.28 48.47
CA SER A 553 -6.51 40.31 49.01
C SER A 553 -6.68 40.47 50.52
N PRO A 554 -7.81 40.02 51.10
CA PRO A 554 -7.87 39.63 52.51
C PRO A 554 -8.27 38.15 52.71
N ASN A 555 -7.46 37.42 53.49
CA ASN A 555 -7.83 36.14 54.10
C ASN A 555 -8.24 36.37 55.58
N SER A 556 -9.34 35.75 56.04
CA SER A 556 -9.63 35.54 57.48
C SER A 556 -10.73 34.46 57.62
N ILE A 557 -10.40 33.21 57.99
CA ILE A 557 -10.36 32.64 59.35
C ILE A 557 -11.76 32.38 59.97
N GLY A 558 -12.05 31.11 60.26
CA GLY A 558 -13.23 30.63 61.00
C GLY A 558 -13.40 29.10 60.85
N SER A 559 -13.48 28.34 61.95
CA SER A 559 -13.33 26.87 61.96
C SER A 559 -14.60 26.12 62.49
N PRO A 560 -14.63 24.79 62.79
CA PRO A 560 -15.69 23.88 62.30
C PRO A 560 -16.62 23.34 63.42
N PRO A 561 -17.45 22.29 63.15
CA PRO A 561 -17.09 20.98 63.74
C PRO A 561 -17.53 19.68 63.01
N THR A 562 -16.68 18.65 63.14
CA THR A 562 -16.94 17.19 63.35
C THR A 562 -17.81 16.30 62.41
N LEU A 563 -17.12 15.38 61.72
CA LEU A 563 -17.25 13.90 61.76
C LEU A 563 -18.62 13.17 61.59
N LYS A 564 -18.66 12.26 60.60
CA LYS A 564 -18.81 10.80 60.83
C LYS A 564 -18.44 9.97 59.59
N ASP A 565 -17.88 8.78 59.81
CA ASP A 565 -17.36 7.83 58.81
C ASP A 565 -18.27 6.59 58.62
N PRO A 566 -18.06 5.76 57.57
CA PRO A 566 -19.01 4.74 57.10
C PRO A 566 -18.80 3.35 57.72
N PRO A 567 -19.54 2.34 57.24
CA PRO A 567 -18.94 1.02 57.03
C PRO A 567 -19.24 0.41 55.65
N ASN A 568 -18.20 -0.17 55.03
CA ASN A 568 -18.34 -1.33 54.13
C ASN A 568 -18.29 -2.62 55.00
N PRO A 569 -18.71 -3.77 54.45
CA PRO A 569 -17.71 -4.65 53.83
C PRO A 569 -17.97 -4.88 52.35
#